data_AF-A0A965XJH8-F1
#
_entry.id   AF-A0A965XJH8-F1
#
_cell.length_a   1.000
_cell.length_b   1.000
_cell.length_c   1.000
_cell.angle_alpha   90.00
_cell.angle_beta   90.00
_cell.angle_gamma   90.00
#
_symmetry.space_group_name_H-M   'P 1'
#
loop_
_entity.id
_entity.type
_entity.pdbx_description
1 polymer ?
#
loop_
_entity_poly.entity_id
_entity_poly.type
_entity_poly.pdbx_seq_one_letter_code
_entity_poly.pdbx_strand_id
1 'polypeptide(L)'
;MKIQYLKQAFLWLLETVIIAGMITYLFEFLKPTTDFFEIITRFITATVIYQAFVLLFNKNLLDVKRDSLLALIEIYEYALIYYECKEEDLKNVLVESIDAVNPKKVFLVGHAYEQLKQLKDYLNSSNEEKMAVTFIKCRLIDFRHSYEREGHAWKNTLFLKYLK
;
A
#
# COMPACT_ATOMS: atom_id res chain seq x y z
N MET A 1 -11.43 -21.73 -6.36
CA MET A 1 -10.00 -21.54 -6.06
C MET A 1 -9.08 -21.73 -7.27
N LYS A 2 -9.06 -22.89 -7.95
CA LYS A 2 -8.14 -23.15 -9.09
C LYS A 2 -8.25 -22.18 -10.28
N ILE A 3 -9.47 -21.75 -10.64
CA ILE A 3 -9.72 -20.85 -11.78
C ILE A 3 -9.14 -19.45 -11.54
N GLN A 4 -9.14 -18.97 -10.30
CA GLN A 4 -8.59 -17.64 -9.97
C GLN A 4 -7.08 -17.61 -10.15
N TYR A 5 -6.35 -18.61 -9.66
CA TYR A 5 -4.90 -18.72 -9.87
C TYR A 5 -4.53 -18.85 -11.34
N LEU A 6 -5.34 -19.56 -12.13
CA LEU A 6 -5.14 -19.68 -13.57
C LEU A 6 -5.28 -18.33 -14.28
N LYS A 7 -6.32 -17.56 -13.95
CA LYS A 7 -6.51 -16.20 -14.47
C LYS A 7 -5.35 -15.29 -14.10
N GLN A 8 -4.85 -15.40 -12.87
CA GLN A 8 -3.72 -14.60 -12.40
C GLN A 8 -2.42 -14.94 -13.15
N ALA A 9 -2.13 -16.23 -13.33
CA ALA A 9 -0.97 -16.68 -14.09
C ALA A 9 -1.04 -16.22 -15.55
N PHE A 10 -2.22 -16.32 -16.16
CA PHE A 10 -2.44 -15.86 -17.54
C PHE A 10 -2.24 -14.34 -17.69
N LEU A 11 -2.81 -13.54 -16.79
CA LEU A 11 -2.61 -12.09 -16.77
C LEU A 11 -1.14 -11.72 -16.62
N TRP A 12 -0.42 -12.37 -15.71
CA TRP A 12 1.01 -12.13 -15.51
C TRP A 12 1.85 -12.48 -16.73
N LEU A 13 1.54 -13.60 -17.40
CA LEU A 13 2.26 -14.01 -18.60
C LEU A 13 2.01 -13.00 -19.73
N LEU A 14 0.75 -12.61 -19.94
CA LEU A 14 0.37 -11.62 -20.94
C LEU A 14 1.03 -10.26 -20.68
N GLU A 15 1.00 -9.79 -19.44
CA GLU A 15 1.70 -8.58 -18.96
C GLU A 15 3.18 -8.60 -19.33
N THR A 16 3.85 -9.69 -18.95
CA THR A 16 5.29 -9.85 -19.12
C THR A 16 5.66 -9.88 -20.60
N VAL A 17 4.92 -10.64 -21.42
CA VAL A 17 5.17 -10.76 -22.86
C VAL A 17 4.94 -9.43 -23.58
N ILE A 18 3.85 -8.72 -23.27
CA ILE A 18 3.54 -7.45 -23.92
C ILE A 18 4.59 -6.40 -23.57
N ILE A 19 4.94 -6.23 -22.29
CA ILE A 19 5.88 -5.19 -21.86
C ILE A 19 7.30 -5.52 -22.33
N ALA A 20 7.74 -6.77 -22.19
CA ALA A 20 9.04 -7.20 -22.73
C ALA A 20 9.09 -7.01 -24.25
N GLY A 21 8.00 -7.30 -24.97
CA GLY A 21 7.88 -7.05 -26.40
C GLY A 21 8.03 -5.57 -26.76
N MET A 22 7.37 -4.66 -26.03
CA MET A 22 7.52 -3.21 -26.23
C MET A 22 8.95 -2.72 -25.98
N ILE A 23 9.59 -3.18 -24.90
CA ILE A 23 10.98 -2.81 -24.58
C ILE A 23 11.93 -3.36 -25.66
N THR A 24 11.71 -4.60 -26.12
CA THR A 24 12.50 -5.21 -27.19
C THR A 24 12.36 -4.44 -28.49
N TYR A 25 11.14 -4.01 -28.84
CA TYR A 25 10.88 -3.15 -29.99
C TYR A 25 11.58 -1.79 -29.85
N LEU A 26 11.63 -1.21 -28.64
CA LEU A 26 12.36 0.02 -28.38
C LEU A 26 13.88 -0.18 -28.53
N PHE A 27 14.44 -1.31 -28.08
CA PHE A 27 15.83 -1.66 -28.34
C PHE A 27 16.12 -1.86 -29.83
N GLU A 28 15.18 -2.44 -30.57
CA GLU A 28 15.28 -2.60 -32.02
C GLU A 28 15.36 -1.25 -32.74
N PHE A 29 14.53 -0.29 -32.31
CA PHE A 29 14.58 1.08 -32.82
C PHE A 29 15.92 1.77 -32.54
N LEU A 30 16.52 1.54 -31.37
CA LEU A 30 17.79 2.15 -30.99
C LEU A 30 19.00 1.52 -31.69
N LYS A 31 18.98 0.20 -31.86
CA LYS A 31 20.04 -0.55 -32.52
C LYS A 31 19.40 -1.71 -33.27
N PRO A 32 19.35 -1.69 -34.61
CA PRO A 32 18.77 -2.79 -35.37
C PRO A 32 19.48 -4.11 -35.05
N THR A 33 18.72 -5.20 -34.91
CA THR A 33 19.27 -6.54 -34.79
C THR A 33 19.66 -7.08 -36.16
N THR A 34 20.73 -7.88 -36.18
CA THR A 34 21.18 -8.58 -37.40
C THR A 34 20.77 -10.04 -37.43
N ASP A 35 20.46 -10.63 -36.27
CA ASP A 35 20.17 -12.07 -36.13
C ASP A 35 18.97 -12.32 -35.19
N PHE A 36 18.25 -13.41 -35.47
CA PHE A 36 17.12 -13.87 -34.66
C PHE A 36 17.52 -14.22 -33.22
N PHE A 37 18.73 -14.74 -33.02
CA PHE A 37 19.25 -15.01 -31.68
C PHE A 37 19.42 -13.72 -30.84
N GLU A 38 19.74 -12.61 -31.50
CA GLU A 38 19.87 -11.31 -30.84
C GLU A 38 18.50 -10.79 -30.37
N ILE A 39 17.45 -11.02 -31.16
CA ILE A 39 16.06 -10.69 -30.80
C ILE A 39 15.62 -11.46 -29.55
N ILE A 40 15.87 -12.77 -29.50
CA ILE A 40 15.55 -13.61 -28.33
C ILE A 40 16.30 -13.11 -27.10
N THR A 41 17.60 -12.84 -27.24
CA THR A 41 18.44 -12.35 -26.14
C THR A 41 17.90 -11.04 -25.57
N ARG A 42 17.58 -10.08 -26.44
CA ARG A 42 16.98 -8.79 -26.04
C ARG A 42 15.63 -8.96 -25.35
N PHE A 43 14.80 -9.89 -25.81
CA PHE A 43 13.52 -10.20 -25.17
C PHE A 43 13.68 -10.77 -23.76
N ILE A 44 14.65 -11.67 -23.56
CA ILE A 44 14.97 -12.21 -22.22
C ILE A 44 15.50 -11.08 -21.33
N THR A 45 16.42 -10.24 -21.82
CA THR A 45 16.94 -9.10 -21.07
C THR A 45 15.83 -8.10 -20.70
N ALA A 46 14.95 -7.76 -21.65
CA ALA A 46 13.79 -6.91 -21.41
C ALA A 46 12.85 -7.47 -20.34
N THR A 47 12.63 -8.79 -20.35
CA THR A 47 11.85 -9.48 -19.32
C THR A 47 12.49 -9.34 -17.94
N VAL A 48 13.80 -9.57 -17.83
CA VAL A 48 14.53 -9.44 -16.56
C VAL A 48 14.48 -8.00 -16.04
N ILE A 49 14.72 -7.02 -16.91
CA ILE A 49 14.64 -5.59 -16.58
C ILE A 49 13.24 -5.25 -16.07
N TYR A 50 12.21 -5.70 -16.78
CA TYR A 50 10.81 -5.47 -16.39
C TYR A 50 10.53 -6.04 -14.99
N GLN A 51 10.88 -7.29 -14.73
CA GLN A 51 10.66 -7.91 -13.43
C GLN A 51 11.43 -7.19 -12.30
N ALA A 52 12.64 -6.69 -12.58
CA ALA A 52 13.38 -5.89 -11.60
C ALA A 52 12.63 -4.59 -11.24
N PHE A 53 12.10 -3.87 -12.24
CA PHE A 53 11.26 -2.69 -11.99
C PHE A 53 10.00 -3.03 -11.22
N VAL A 54 9.28 -4.08 -11.61
CA VAL A 54 8.08 -4.56 -10.91
C VAL A 54 8.38 -4.79 -9.43
N LEU A 55 9.47 -5.50 -9.11
CA LEU A 55 9.88 -5.77 -7.74
C LEU A 55 10.19 -4.48 -6.98
N LEU A 56 10.93 -3.55 -7.58
CA LEU A 56 11.30 -2.28 -6.95
C LEU A 56 10.08 -1.41 -6.65
N PHE A 57 9.21 -1.20 -7.64
CA PHE A 57 7.97 -0.43 -7.46
C PHE A 57 7.05 -1.10 -6.44
N ASN A 58 6.90 -2.42 -6.52
CA ASN A 58 6.05 -3.16 -5.59
C ASN A 58 6.54 -3.07 -4.16
N LYS A 59 7.84 -3.20 -3.94
CA LYS A 59 8.44 -3.10 -2.61
C LYS A 59 8.24 -1.70 -2.03
N ASN A 60 8.60 -0.66 -2.77
CA ASN A 60 8.44 0.72 -2.31
C ASN A 60 6.97 1.07 -2.02
N LEU A 61 6.04 0.67 -2.88
CA LEU A 61 4.61 0.91 -2.63
C LEU A 61 4.08 0.18 -1.40
N LEU A 62 4.57 -1.03 -1.13
CA LEU A 62 4.16 -1.81 0.04
C LEU A 62 4.76 -1.27 1.32
N ASP A 63 6.03 -0.88 1.29
CA ASP A 63 6.69 -0.25 2.43
C ASP A 63 5.95 1.04 2.80
N VAL A 64 5.65 1.91 1.81
CA VAL A 64 4.84 3.13 2.03
C VAL A 64 3.48 2.82 2.65
N LYS A 65 2.76 1.80 2.16
CA LYS A 65 1.47 1.42 2.74
C LYS A 65 1.61 0.91 4.17
N ARG A 66 2.61 0.09 4.46
CA ARG A 66 2.87 -0.44 5.80
C ARG A 66 3.25 0.66 6.77
N ASP A 67 4.09 1.59 6.36
CA ASP A 67 4.47 2.76 7.16
C ASP A 67 3.24 3.62 7.46
N SER A 68 2.35 3.81 6.48
CA SER A 68 1.10 4.56 6.69
C SER A 68 0.14 3.86 7.68
N LEU A 69 0.06 2.53 7.64
CA LEU A 69 -0.74 1.75 8.59
C LEU A 69 -0.12 1.75 9.98
N LEU A 70 1.21 1.70 10.08
CA LEU A 70 1.92 1.77 11.34
C LEU A 70 1.68 3.10 12.04
N ALA A 71 1.78 4.22 11.31
CA ALA A 71 1.47 5.55 11.84
C ALA A 71 0.01 5.65 12.34
N LEU A 72 -0.95 5.04 11.63
CA LEU A 72 -2.34 4.97 12.11
C LEU A 72 -2.47 4.16 13.40
N ILE A 73 -1.78 3.01 13.50
CA ILE A 73 -1.80 2.17 14.69
C ILE A 73 -1.27 2.97 15.89
N GLU A 74 -0.13 3.66 15.74
CA GLU A 74 0.45 4.48 16.80
C GLU A 74 -0.51 5.59 17.26
N ILE A 75 -1.14 6.33 16.34
CA ILE A 75 -2.10 7.38 16.69
C ILE A 75 -3.30 6.82 17.47
N TYR A 76 -3.83 5.66 17.04
CA TYR A 76 -4.95 5.02 17.75
C TYR A 76 -4.54 4.45 19.11
N GLU A 77 -3.30 3.98 19.27
CA GLU A 77 -2.76 3.56 20.56
C GLU A 77 -2.61 4.75 21.51
N TYR A 78 -2.11 5.90 21.04
CA TYR A 78 -2.08 7.12 21.83
C TYR A 78 -3.49 7.60 22.23
N ALA A 79 -4.47 7.49 21.33
CA ALA A 79 -5.86 7.81 21.65
C ALA A 79 -6.44 6.86 22.72
N LEU A 80 -6.04 5.59 22.72
CA LEU A 80 -6.41 4.65 23.77
C LEU A 80 -5.81 5.05 25.12
N ILE A 81 -4.52 5.43 25.15
CA ILE A 81 -3.82 5.89 26.36
C ILE A 81 -4.51 7.15 26.92
N TYR A 82 -4.96 8.08 26.05
CA TYR A 82 -5.75 9.23 26.48
C TYR A 82 -7.00 8.81 27.27
N TYR A 83 -7.78 7.85 26.76
CA TYR A 83 -8.98 7.40 27.47
C TYR A 83 -8.66 6.64 28.77
N GLU A 84 -7.48 6.02 28.88
CA GLU A 84 -7.05 5.34 30.10
C GLU A 84 -6.52 6.31 31.17
N CYS A 85 -5.72 7.30 30.78
CA CYS A 85 -5.05 8.24 31.69
C CYS A 85 -5.82 9.55 31.91
N LYS A 86 -6.71 9.93 30.99
CA LYS A 86 -7.47 11.19 30.96
C LYS A 86 -6.59 12.45 30.99
N GLU A 87 -5.39 12.37 30.42
CA GLU A 87 -4.50 13.53 30.30
C GLU A 87 -4.89 14.40 29.10
N GLU A 88 -5.34 15.62 29.38
CA GLU A 88 -5.81 16.55 28.35
C GLU A 88 -4.67 17.09 27.46
N ASP A 89 -3.44 17.13 27.97
CA ASP A 89 -2.25 17.48 27.19
C ASP A 89 -1.99 16.46 26.08
N LEU A 90 -2.19 15.16 26.36
CA LEU A 90 -2.07 14.10 25.36
C LEU A 90 -3.13 14.23 24.26
N LYS A 91 -4.35 14.60 24.63
CA LYS A 91 -5.42 14.88 23.67
C LYS A 91 -5.08 16.06 22.75
N ASN A 92 -4.53 17.14 23.30
CA ASN A 92 -4.15 18.30 22.51
C ASN A 92 -3.04 17.95 21.51
N VAL A 93 -2.02 17.22 21.96
CA VAL A 93 -0.93 16.73 21.09
C VAL A 93 -1.47 15.81 19.99
N LEU A 94 -2.41 14.91 20.31
CA LEU A 94 -3.07 14.04 19.34
C LEU A 94 -3.84 14.85 18.28
N VAL A 95 -4.66 15.81 18.70
CA VAL A 95 -5.45 16.63 17.78
C VAL A 95 -4.55 17.48 16.88
N GLU A 96 -3.50 18.09 17.43
CA GLU A 96 -2.51 18.84 16.66
C GLU A 96 -1.77 17.94 15.66
N SER A 97 -1.41 16.73 16.08
CA SER A 97 -0.76 15.74 15.21
C SER A 97 -1.67 15.34 14.05
N ILE A 98 -2.96 15.13 14.31
CA ILE A 98 -3.97 14.83 13.27
C ILE A 98 -4.14 16.03 12.33
N ASP A 99 -4.16 17.26 12.84
CA ASP A 99 -4.33 18.47 12.02
C ASP A 99 -3.08 18.82 11.20
N ALA A 100 -1.89 18.47 11.70
CA ALA A 100 -0.64 18.61 10.96
C ALA A 100 -0.53 17.63 9.78
N VAL A 101 -1.32 16.55 9.76
CA VAL A 101 -1.37 15.62 8.63
C VAL A 101 -1.96 16.31 7.42
N ASN A 102 -1.09 16.66 6.48
CA ASN A 102 -1.50 17.21 5.20
C ASN A 102 -1.85 16.07 4.22
N PRO A 103 -3.13 15.91 3.80
CA PRO A 103 -3.57 14.82 2.94
C PRO A 103 -2.92 14.84 1.54
N LYS A 104 -2.30 15.96 1.14
CA LYS A 104 -1.57 16.10 -0.13
C LYS A 104 -0.08 15.81 -0.02
N LYS A 105 0.50 15.82 1.19
CA LYS A 105 1.95 15.61 1.41
C LYS A 105 2.27 14.29 2.11
N VAL A 106 1.34 13.78 2.90
CA VAL A 106 1.53 12.51 3.59
C VAL A 106 1.01 11.41 2.68
N PHE A 107 1.79 10.33 2.54
CA PHE A 107 1.40 9.11 1.81
C PHE A 107 0.26 8.33 2.51
N LEU A 108 -0.52 8.98 3.37
CA LEU A 108 -1.76 8.44 3.91
C LEU A 108 -2.76 8.39 2.75
N VAL A 109 -2.81 7.21 2.13
CA VAL A 109 -3.81 6.85 1.12
C VAL A 109 -5.19 7.22 1.68
N GLY A 110 -6.01 7.94 0.91
CA GLY A 110 -7.18 8.70 1.39
C GLY A 110 -8.06 8.05 2.48
N HIS A 111 -8.24 6.73 2.46
CA HIS A 111 -8.94 5.99 3.52
C HIS A 111 -8.32 6.23 4.91
N ALA A 112 -7.00 6.29 5.04
CA ALA A 112 -6.31 6.54 6.30
C ALA A 112 -6.60 7.94 6.87
N TYR A 113 -6.72 8.95 6.00
CA TYR A 113 -7.09 10.30 6.42
C TYR A 113 -8.54 10.38 6.91
N GLU A 114 -9.47 9.66 6.26
CA GLU A 114 -10.85 9.55 6.73
C GLU A 114 -10.94 8.91 8.12
N GLN A 115 -10.11 7.89 8.39
CA GLN A 115 -10.04 7.27 9.72
C GLN A 115 -9.54 8.26 10.79
N LEU A 116 -8.51 9.05 10.48
CA LEU A 116 -8.01 10.09 11.39
C LEU A 116 -9.06 11.17 11.69
N LYS A 117 -9.83 11.56 10.68
CA LYS A 117 -10.94 12.52 10.86
C LYS A 117 -12.02 11.94 11.76
N GLN A 118 -12.42 10.68 11.55
CA GLN A 118 -13.36 9.98 12.43
C GLN A 118 -12.84 9.94 13.87
N LEU A 119 -11.57 9.60 14.07
CA LEU A 119 -10.95 9.59 15.39
C LEU A 119 -11.01 10.97 16.06
N LYS A 120 -10.70 12.05 15.32
CA LYS A 120 -10.81 13.43 15.83
C LYS A 120 -12.24 13.77 16.26
N ASP A 121 -13.24 13.39 15.46
CA ASP A 121 -14.64 13.62 15.79
C ASP A 121 -15.03 12.87 17.10
N TYR A 122 -14.54 11.64 17.28
CA TYR A 122 -14.73 10.86 18.50
C TYR A 122 -14.03 11.46 19.72
N LEU A 123 -12.79 11.94 19.57
CA LEU A 123 -12.03 12.61 20.65
C LEU A 123 -12.71 13.90 21.12
N ASN A 124 -13.41 14.59 20.23
CA ASN A 124 -14.15 15.81 20.53
C ASN A 124 -15.57 15.56 21.05
N SER A 125 -16.17 14.39 20.76
CA SER A 125 -17.50 14.03 21.23
C SER A 125 -17.46 13.43 22.64
N SER A 126 -18.00 14.14 23.64
CA SER A 126 -17.99 13.70 25.05
C SER A 126 -18.97 12.56 25.39
N ASN A 127 -19.75 12.05 24.43
CA ASN A 127 -21.02 11.43 24.79
C ASN A 127 -21.00 9.94 25.15
N GLU A 128 -19.95 9.17 24.91
CA GLU A 128 -19.91 7.76 25.39
C GLU A 128 -18.48 7.20 25.35
N GLU A 129 -17.70 7.51 26.39
CA GLU A 129 -16.30 7.08 26.54
C GLU A 129 -16.09 5.57 26.29
N LYS A 130 -16.99 4.73 26.82
CA LYS A 130 -16.94 3.27 26.62
C LYS A 130 -17.14 2.86 25.16
N MET A 131 -17.98 3.58 24.41
CA MET A 131 -18.21 3.32 22.99
C MET A 131 -17.00 3.74 22.17
N ALA A 132 -16.38 4.89 22.51
CA ALA A 132 -15.16 5.38 21.87
C ALA A 132 -13.98 4.41 22.05
N VAL A 133 -13.75 3.92 23.27
CA VAL A 133 -12.70 2.93 23.56
C VAL A 133 -12.94 1.63 22.78
N THR A 134 -14.19 1.17 22.71
CA THR A 134 -14.54 -0.05 21.96
C THR A 134 -14.28 0.15 20.46
N PHE A 135 -14.67 1.30 19.90
CA PHE A 135 -14.42 1.65 18.51
C PHE A 135 -12.91 1.69 18.20
N ILE A 136 -12.11 2.35 19.03
CA ILE A 136 -10.65 2.44 18.89
C ILE A 136 -10.02 1.05 18.88
N LYS A 137 -10.41 0.17 19.82
CA LYS A 137 -9.91 -1.21 19.89
C LYS A 137 -10.27 -2.03 18.64
N CYS A 138 -11.51 -1.94 18.16
CA CYS A 138 -11.91 -2.60 16.92
C CYS A 138 -11.10 -2.12 15.72
N ARG A 139 -10.91 -0.80 15.58
CA ARG A 139 -10.11 -0.22 14.50
C ARG A 139 -8.63 -0.62 14.56
N LEU A 140 -8.04 -0.69 15.76
CA LEU A 140 -6.68 -1.19 15.94
C LEU A 140 -6.51 -2.62 15.44
N ILE A 141 -7.48 -3.49 15.71
CA ILE A 141 -7.47 -4.87 15.21
C ILE A 141 -7.51 -4.89 13.67
N ASP A 142 -8.40 -4.09 13.08
CA ASP A 142 -8.51 -3.99 11.62
C ASP A 142 -7.23 -3.46 10.98
N PHE A 143 -6.58 -2.46 11.58
CA PHE A 143 -5.32 -1.90 11.09
C PHE A 143 -4.17 -2.90 11.21
N ARG A 144 -4.06 -3.62 12.33
CA ARG A 144 -3.05 -4.68 12.50
C ARG A 144 -3.22 -5.80 11.47
N HIS A 145 -4.45 -6.25 11.24
CA HIS A 145 -4.73 -7.23 10.19
C HIS A 145 -4.43 -6.69 8.78
N SER A 146 -4.71 -5.41 8.53
CA SER A 146 -4.38 -4.77 7.26
C SER A 146 -2.87 -4.67 7.06
N TYR A 147 -2.13 -4.35 8.13
CA TYR A 147 -0.67 -4.25 8.12
C TYR A 147 -0.03 -5.60 7.80
N GLU A 148 -0.47 -6.68 8.45
CA GLU A 148 -0.03 -8.06 8.15
C GLU A 148 -0.36 -8.45 6.70
N ARG A 149 -1.58 -8.13 6.25
CA ARG A 149 -2.04 -8.43 4.88
C ARG A 149 -1.18 -7.74 3.82
N GLU A 150 -0.85 -6.46 4.01
CA GLU A 150 0.04 -5.73 3.10
C GLU A 150 1.47 -6.30 3.15
N GLY A 151 1.94 -6.75 4.32
CA GLY A 151 3.19 -7.51 4.46
C GLY A 151 3.26 -8.76 3.59
N HIS A 152 2.13 -9.38 3.26
CA HIS A 152 2.05 -10.55 2.38
C HIS A 152 1.71 -10.23 0.91
N ALA A 153 1.53 -8.96 0.55
CA ALA A 153 1.07 -8.55 -0.79
C ALA A 153 2.22 -8.34 -1.81
N TRP A 154 3.48 -8.55 -1.40
CA TRP A 154 4.66 -8.46 -2.28
C TRP A 154 4.66 -9.49 -3.43
N LYS A 155 3.93 -10.59 -3.25
CA LYS A 155 3.77 -11.66 -4.24
C LYS A 155 2.85 -11.30 -5.42
N ASN A 156 2.15 -10.17 -5.39
CA ASN A 156 1.22 -9.77 -6.45
C ASN A 156 1.94 -8.90 -7.50
N THR A 157 1.68 -9.17 -8.78
CA THR A 157 2.22 -8.41 -9.92
C THR A 157 1.53 -7.05 -10.04
N LEU A 158 2.06 -6.13 -10.87
CA LEU A 158 1.50 -4.77 -10.98
C LEU A 158 0.04 -4.81 -11.44
N PHE A 159 -0.29 -5.51 -12.53
CA PHE A 159 -1.69 -5.60 -12.98
C PHE A 159 -2.59 -6.36 -12.00
N LEU A 160 -2.08 -7.36 -11.28
CA LEU A 160 -2.85 -8.07 -10.26
C LEU A 160 -3.22 -7.19 -9.06
N LYS A 161 -2.51 -6.09 -8.83
CA LYS A 161 -2.86 -5.10 -7.81
C LYS A 161 -3.93 -4.12 -8.29
N TYR A 162 -3.98 -3.79 -9.58
CA TYR A 162 -4.97 -2.86 -10.15
C TYR A 162 -6.29 -3.52 -10.57
N LEU A 163 -6.28 -4.81 -10.93
CA LEU A 163 -7.46 -5.55 -11.39
C LEU A 163 -8.17 -6.34 -10.28
N LYS A 164 -7.84 -6.07 -9.01
CA LYS A 164 -8.40 -6.78 -7.85
C LYS A 164 -9.72 -6.17 -7.39
#